data_AF-A0A2I0R437-F1
#
_entry.id   AF-A0A2I0R437-F1
#
_cell.length_a   1.000
_cell.length_b   1.000
_cell.length_c   1.000
_cell.angle_alpha   90.00
_cell.angle_beta   90.00
_cell.angle_gamma   90.00
#
_symmetry.space_group_name_H-M   'P 1'
#
loop_
_entity.id
_entity.type
_entity.pdbx_description
1 polymer ?
#
loop_
_entity_poly.entity_id
_entity_poly.type
_entity_poly.pdbx_seq_one_letter_code
_entity_poly.pdbx_strand_id
1 'polypeptide(L)'
;MAQFGALKNAKNKIENSKASVKSASMPVIGEKELDEQTYADHDRLFVADNGQMIIKGVHTADYKDDINFSGNYFINTFAIEAPANQFSKDTAKAYLGFAIEYDQEKHTMQIHWDEGNSNYAMVPDRYKSSADKGNVMFQMGMTGGPSSWYNAECLLLEPGVILIGANVYHKNDEIGHQWMNNITPESFIIAAKDTTKFKEYQKNVEYTSKVVFEKFDALRAMWKNDEIKDAKPLPAEGMKDAALKSDALALIQRTAKGYKWKEEVIYAYVTSTDWEIKKHPFTGATLKRVAKAIVVMKTPQGNYKREGFYIAQDYVGGGDFGKTYMLYNDQRIYYVNPNDAMKYKN
;
A
#
# COMPACT_ATOMS: atom_id res chain seq x y z
N MET A 1 31.53 -11.04 5.71
CA MET A 1 31.21 -9.62 6.04
C MET A 1 29.71 -9.30 6.13
N ALA A 2 28.76 -10.07 5.56
CA ALA A 2 27.33 -9.94 5.89
C ALA A 2 26.97 -10.50 7.31
N GLN A 3 27.81 -11.40 7.83
CA GLN A 3 27.73 -11.98 9.19
C GLN A 3 27.77 -10.94 10.33
N PHE A 4 28.41 -9.78 10.12
CA PHE A 4 28.54 -8.76 11.18
C PHE A 4 27.29 -7.90 11.41
N GLY A 5 26.29 -7.94 10.50
CA GLY A 5 25.08 -7.12 10.61
C GLY A 5 24.02 -7.70 11.55
N ALA A 6 23.84 -9.03 11.52
CA ALA A 6 22.87 -9.73 12.37
C ALA A 6 23.23 -9.62 13.86
N LEU A 7 24.53 -9.76 14.20
CA LEU A 7 25.08 -9.66 15.55
C LEU A 7 25.00 -8.24 16.15
N LYS A 8 25.23 -7.20 15.34
CA LYS A 8 25.18 -5.80 15.82
C LYS A 8 23.75 -5.38 16.19
N ASN A 9 22.77 -5.84 15.43
CA ASN A 9 21.35 -5.58 15.70
C ASN A 9 20.80 -6.39 16.89
N ALA A 10 21.36 -7.57 17.18
CA ALA A 10 21.01 -8.36 18.36
C ALA A 10 21.43 -7.65 19.66
N LYS A 11 22.66 -7.09 19.72
CA LYS A 11 23.18 -6.42 20.94
C LYS A 11 22.31 -5.25 21.43
N ASN A 12 21.78 -4.43 20.52
CA ASN A 12 20.93 -3.28 20.87
C ASN A 12 19.52 -3.67 21.35
N LYS A 13 19.05 -4.89 21.07
CA LYS A 13 17.69 -5.35 21.44
C LYS A 13 17.66 -6.25 22.69
N ILE A 14 18.82 -6.67 23.20
CA ILE A 14 18.97 -7.61 24.33
C ILE A 14 18.93 -6.93 25.72
N GLU A 15 19.00 -5.60 25.82
CA GLU A 15 19.15 -4.86 27.09
C GLU A 15 18.03 -5.08 28.15
N ASN A 16 16.92 -5.76 27.82
CA ASN A 16 15.75 -5.88 28.71
C ASN A 16 15.44 -7.28 29.27
N SER A 17 16.30 -8.31 29.14
CA SER A 17 15.97 -9.66 29.65
C SER A 17 16.90 -10.15 30.77
N LYS A 18 16.51 -9.92 32.03
CA LYS A 18 17.15 -10.51 33.23
C LYS A 18 16.32 -11.65 33.84
N ALA A 19 15.67 -12.48 33.02
CA ALA A 19 14.93 -13.65 33.51
C ALA A 19 15.82 -14.90 33.47
N SER A 20 15.83 -15.71 34.52
CA SER A 20 16.58 -16.97 34.62
C SER A 20 15.85 -18.15 33.94
N VAL A 21 16.51 -18.85 33.02
CA VAL A 21 15.99 -20.04 32.32
C VAL A 21 16.16 -21.30 33.17
N LYS A 22 15.15 -22.18 33.20
CA LYS A 22 15.32 -23.60 33.59
C LYS A 22 15.85 -24.36 32.37
N SER A 23 17.15 -24.63 32.33
CA SER A 23 17.93 -25.06 31.15
C SER A 23 17.98 -26.58 30.90
N ALA A 24 16.97 -27.36 31.28
CA ALA A 24 17.19 -28.81 31.37
C ALA A 24 17.24 -29.58 30.03
N SER A 25 16.94 -28.97 28.87
CA SER A 25 16.87 -29.73 27.60
C SER A 25 17.33 -29.01 26.32
N MET A 26 17.85 -27.79 26.38
CA MET A 26 18.27 -27.06 25.18
C MET A 26 19.79 -26.86 25.12
N PRO A 27 20.42 -27.04 23.95
CA PRO A 27 21.84 -26.74 23.75
C PRO A 27 22.09 -25.23 23.97
N VAL A 28 23.13 -24.93 24.75
CA VAL A 28 23.61 -23.57 24.99
C VAL A 28 24.64 -23.22 23.92
N ILE A 29 24.48 -22.06 23.28
CA ILE A 29 25.35 -21.62 22.19
C ILE A 29 25.90 -20.21 22.41
N GLY A 30 27.10 -19.97 21.88
CA GLY A 30 27.74 -18.65 21.81
C GLY A 30 27.64 -17.99 20.41
N GLU A 31 28.22 -16.79 20.26
CA GLU A 31 28.20 -16.02 18.99
C GLU A 31 28.75 -16.83 17.80
N LYS A 32 29.87 -17.53 18.00
CA LYS A 32 30.52 -18.31 16.94
C LYS A 32 29.63 -19.45 16.44
N GLU A 33 28.98 -20.18 17.34
CA GLU A 33 28.11 -21.30 16.99
C GLU A 33 26.83 -20.83 16.31
N LEU A 34 26.31 -19.66 16.70
CA LEU A 34 25.17 -19.02 16.02
C LEU A 34 25.51 -18.64 14.58
N ASP A 35 26.74 -18.18 14.31
CA ASP A 35 27.19 -17.86 12.95
C ASP A 35 27.43 -19.10 12.07
N GLU A 36 27.96 -20.17 12.67
CA GLU A 36 28.21 -21.44 11.95
C GLU A 36 26.92 -22.20 11.66
N GLN A 37 25.92 -22.09 12.53
CA GLN A 37 24.65 -22.81 12.44
C GLN A 37 23.46 -21.85 12.50
N THR A 38 23.47 -20.77 11.72
CA THR A 38 22.42 -19.74 11.81
C THR A 38 21.02 -20.34 11.70
N TYR A 39 20.73 -21.11 10.65
CA TYR A 39 19.41 -21.68 10.37
C TYR A 39 19.29 -23.14 10.83
N ALA A 40 19.44 -23.38 12.14
CA ALA A 40 19.18 -24.71 12.73
C ALA A 40 17.68 -25.00 12.82
N ASP A 41 17.33 -26.28 12.88
CA ASP A 41 15.97 -26.81 12.97
C ASP A 41 15.45 -27.01 14.41
N HIS A 42 16.28 -26.72 15.42
CA HIS A 42 15.96 -26.90 16.83
C HIS A 42 16.25 -25.65 17.65
N ASP A 43 15.56 -25.53 18.79
CA ASP A 43 15.70 -24.42 19.72
C ASP A 43 17.06 -24.45 20.44
N ARG A 44 17.69 -23.29 20.58
CA ARG A 44 19.01 -23.12 21.22
C ARG A 44 18.98 -21.96 22.19
N LEU A 45 19.64 -22.10 23.33
CA LEU A 45 19.79 -21.00 24.30
C LEU A 45 21.06 -20.21 23.95
N PHE A 46 20.88 -19.02 23.39
CA PHE A 46 21.97 -18.10 23.14
C PHE A 46 22.28 -17.31 24.41
N VAL A 47 23.54 -17.33 24.84
CA VAL A 47 24.03 -16.60 26.01
C VAL A 47 25.09 -15.60 25.58
N ALA A 48 24.86 -14.33 25.89
CA ALA A 48 25.79 -13.23 25.69
C ALA A 48 26.11 -12.55 27.03
N ASP A 49 27.16 -11.73 27.05
CA ASP A 49 27.64 -11.05 28.26
C ASP A 49 26.56 -10.21 28.98
N ASN A 50 25.53 -9.77 28.25
CA ASN A 50 24.48 -8.87 28.72
C ASN A 50 23.07 -9.51 28.79
N GLY A 51 22.91 -10.81 28.50
CA GLY A 51 21.60 -11.45 28.56
C GLY A 51 21.53 -12.81 27.87
N GLN A 52 20.32 -13.39 27.86
CA GLN A 52 20.06 -14.66 27.20
C GLN A 52 18.79 -14.61 26.36
N MET A 53 18.76 -15.43 25.31
CA MET A 53 17.71 -15.45 24.30
C MET A 53 17.51 -16.86 23.79
N ILE A 54 16.27 -17.24 23.52
CA ILE A 54 15.97 -18.49 22.82
C ILE A 54 16.03 -18.20 21.32
N ILE A 55 16.99 -18.81 20.62
CA ILE A 55 16.98 -18.86 19.16
C ILE A 55 16.10 -20.01 18.75
N LYS A 56 14.96 -19.70 18.13
CA LYS A 56 13.98 -20.69 17.69
C LYS A 56 14.51 -21.46 16.49
N GLY A 57 14.26 -22.77 16.48
CA GLY A 57 14.48 -23.58 15.28
C GLY A 57 13.67 -23.03 14.11
N VAL A 58 14.21 -23.07 12.90
CA VAL A 58 13.47 -22.64 11.71
C VAL A 58 12.34 -23.62 11.46
N HIS A 59 11.11 -23.15 11.61
CA HIS A 59 9.92 -23.93 11.31
C HIS A 59 9.88 -24.27 9.82
N THR A 60 9.61 -25.54 9.51
CA THR A 60 9.48 -26.02 8.14
C THR A 60 8.16 -26.73 7.93
N ALA A 61 7.50 -26.42 6.81
CA ALA A 61 6.28 -27.05 6.35
C ALA A 61 6.28 -27.14 4.81
N ASP A 62 5.60 -28.16 4.25
CA ASP A 62 5.50 -28.39 2.80
C ASP A 62 4.23 -27.74 2.21
N TYR A 63 4.02 -26.45 2.50
CA TYR A 63 2.93 -25.68 1.92
C TYR A 63 3.22 -25.35 0.44
N LYS A 64 2.21 -25.47 -0.42
CA LYS A 64 2.31 -25.27 -1.88
C LYS A 64 1.16 -24.42 -2.40
N ASP A 65 1.44 -23.68 -3.45
CA ASP A 65 0.46 -22.95 -4.27
C ASP A 65 0.99 -22.79 -5.70
N ASP A 66 0.14 -22.26 -6.58
CA ASP A 66 0.40 -22.15 -8.01
C ASP A 66 1.47 -21.11 -8.38
N ILE A 67 1.72 -20.13 -7.51
CA ILE A 67 2.69 -19.05 -7.73
C ILE A 67 4.00 -19.26 -6.96
N ASN A 68 4.17 -20.42 -6.33
CA ASN A 68 5.32 -20.78 -5.49
C ASN A 68 5.59 -19.74 -4.39
N PHE A 69 4.54 -19.21 -3.76
CA PHE A 69 4.64 -18.22 -2.68
C PHE A 69 4.65 -18.84 -1.27
N SER A 70 4.06 -20.02 -1.11
CA SER A 70 4.00 -20.81 0.11
C SER A 70 5.29 -21.57 0.36
N GLY A 71 5.52 -21.98 1.59
CA GLY A 71 6.69 -22.75 2.01
C GLY A 71 7.63 -21.95 2.90
N ASN A 72 8.87 -22.41 3.00
CA ASN A 72 9.79 -22.00 4.06
C ASN A 72 10.67 -20.83 3.64
N TYR A 73 10.68 -19.78 4.46
CA TYR A 73 11.47 -18.58 4.26
C TYR A 73 12.44 -18.41 5.43
N PHE A 74 13.70 -18.17 5.09
CA PHE A 74 14.70 -17.70 6.04
C PHE A 74 14.71 -16.17 6.03
N ILE A 75 15.08 -15.54 7.14
CA ILE A 75 15.23 -14.08 7.21
C ILE A 75 16.67 -13.68 7.48
N ASN A 76 17.11 -12.59 6.84
CA ASN A 76 18.47 -12.07 6.96
C ASN A 76 18.73 -11.28 8.26
N THR A 77 17.80 -11.34 9.21
CA THR A 77 17.82 -10.66 10.51
C THR A 77 17.02 -11.48 11.53
N PHE A 78 16.82 -10.97 12.74
CA PHE A 78 16.00 -11.60 13.76
C PHE A 78 14.63 -10.93 13.86
N ALA A 79 13.57 -11.75 13.86
CA ALA A 79 12.26 -11.33 14.33
C ALA A 79 12.16 -11.65 15.82
N ILE A 80 12.07 -10.60 16.65
CA ILE A 80 12.17 -10.75 18.12
C ILE A 80 10.78 -10.68 18.74
N GLU A 81 10.47 -11.70 19.52
CA GLU A 81 9.35 -11.74 20.46
C GLU A 81 9.89 -11.40 21.85
N ALA A 82 9.65 -10.16 22.27
CA ALA A 82 10.03 -9.71 23.60
C ALA A 82 9.11 -10.33 24.66
N PRO A 83 9.59 -10.52 25.90
CA PRO A 83 8.73 -10.91 27.01
C PRO A 83 7.60 -9.89 27.19
N ALA A 84 6.43 -10.35 27.65
CA ALA A 84 5.25 -9.49 27.80
C ALA A 84 5.50 -8.23 28.66
N ASN A 85 6.42 -8.31 29.62
CA ASN A 85 6.93 -7.18 30.39
C ASN A 85 8.23 -7.56 31.13
N GLN A 86 8.87 -6.58 31.76
CA GLN A 86 10.11 -6.73 32.54
C GLN A 86 10.02 -7.66 33.76
N PHE A 87 8.80 -8.00 34.21
CA PHE A 87 8.56 -8.95 35.30
C PHE A 87 8.20 -10.35 34.81
N SER A 88 8.07 -10.54 33.48
CA SER A 88 7.83 -11.87 32.92
C SER A 88 9.03 -12.77 33.16
N LYS A 89 8.74 -14.03 33.48
CA LYS A 89 9.75 -15.10 33.53
C LYS A 89 10.09 -15.64 32.14
N ASP A 90 9.36 -15.20 31.12
CA ASP A 90 9.57 -15.62 29.74
C ASP A 90 10.88 -15.05 29.21
N THR A 91 11.63 -15.90 28.54
CA THR A 91 12.87 -15.49 27.86
C THR A 91 12.53 -14.97 26.47
N ALA A 92 13.20 -13.90 26.05
CA ALA A 92 13.03 -13.36 24.70
C ALA A 92 13.31 -14.46 23.67
N LYS A 93 12.46 -14.54 22.63
CA LYS A 93 12.66 -15.47 21.51
C LYS A 93 13.08 -14.70 20.28
N ALA A 94 13.97 -15.28 19.49
CA ALA A 94 14.30 -14.77 18.17
C ALA A 94 14.08 -15.85 17.12
N TYR A 95 13.33 -15.47 16.10
CA TYR A 95 13.05 -16.29 14.94
C TYR A 95 13.96 -15.90 13.79
N LEU A 96 14.38 -16.90 13.01
CA LEU A 96 15.27 -16.76 11.84
C LEU A 96 14.62 -17.23 10.53
N GLY A 97 13.36 -17.61 10.60
CA GLY A 97 12.54 -17.98 9.46
C GLY A 97 11.10 -18.21 9.87
N PHE A 98 10.26 -18.44 8.86
CA PHE A 98 8.84 -18.76 9.00
C PHE A 98 8.38 -19.56 7.77
N ALA A 99 7.26 -20.26 7.89
CA ALA A 99 6.58 -20.88 6.76
C ALA A 99 5.34 -20.08 6.39
N ILE A 100 5.10 -19.86 5.10
CA ILE A 100 3.86 -19.24 4.59
C ILE A 100 2.94 -20.34 4.08
N GLU A 101 1.69 -20.30 4.53
CA GLU A 101 0.57 -21.04 3.95
C GLU A 101 -0.36 -20.02 3.28
N TYR A 102 -0.30 -19.92 1.96
CA TYR A 102 -1.07 -18.95 1.19
C TYR A 102 -2.31 -19.59 0.56
N ASP A 103 -3.48 -19.02 0.87
CA ASP A 103 -4.73 -19.31 0.20
C ASP A 103 -4.93 -18.28 -0.93
N GLN A 104 -4.62 -18.70 -2.16
CA GLN A 104 -4.69 -17.84 -3.34
C GLN A 104 -6.11 -17.40 -3.69
N GLU A 105 -7.13 -18.23 -3.42
CA GLU A 105 -8.53 -17.88 -3.70
C GLU A 105 -9.06 -16.81 -2.74
N LYS A 106 -8.66 -16.88 -1.46
CA LYS A 106 -9.07 -15.91 -0.44
C LYS A 106 -8.14 -14.69 -0.36
N HIS A 107 -6.96 -14.79 -0.95
CA HIS A 107 -5.84 -13.85 -0.80
C HIS A 107 -5.43 -13.62 0.67
N THR A 108 -5.50 -14.68 1.45
CA THR A 108 -5.14 -14.69 2.87
C THR A 108 -4.00 -15.68 3.10
N MET A 109 -3.21 -15.47 4.14
CA MET A 109 -2.15 -16.41 4.51
C MET A 109 -1.98 -16.53 6.01
N GLN A 110 -1.47 -17.69 6.43
CA GLN A 110 -0.92 -17.88 7.76
C GLN A 110 0.61 -17.92 7.67
N ILE A 111 1.26 -17.14 8.51
CA ILE A 111 2.71 -17.07 8.64
C ILE A 111 3.07 -17.81 9.93
N HIS A 112 3.58 -19.02 9.79
CA HIS A 112 3.92 -19.92 10.89
C HIS A 112 5.37 -19.70 11.32
N TRP A 113 5.57 -19.17 12.52
CA TRP A 113 6.90 -18.95 13.11
C TRP A 113 7.39 -20.19 13.86
N ASP A 114 6.46 -20.92 14.49
CA ASP A 114 6.63 -22.25 15.06
C ASP A 114 5.27 -22.98 15.12
N GLU A 115 5.23 -24.22 15.62
CA GLU A 115 4.00 -25.04 15.68
C GLU A 115 2.85 -24.38 16.46
N GLY A 116 3.15 -23.51 17.43
CA GLY A 116 2.15 -22.88 18.29
C GLY A 116 1.97 -21.39 18.02
N ASN A 117 2.74 -20.81 17.09
CA ASN A 117 2.82 -19.37 16.92
C ASN A 117 2.75 -18.97 15.44
N SER A 118 1.67 -18.31 15.06
CA SER A 118 1.45 -17.85 13.70
C SER A 118 0.79 -16.48 13.65
N ASN A 119 1.06 -15.75 12.56
CA ASN A 119 0.38 -14.50 12.23
C ASN A 119 -0.54 -14.72 11.05
N TYR A 120 -1.76 -14.23 11.18
CA TYR A 120 -2.59 -14.00 10.00
C TYR A 120 -2.00 -12.85 9.17
N ALA A 121 -2.06 -12.97 7.84
CA ALA A 121 -1.72 -11.92 6.90
C ALA A 121 -2.66 -11.95 5.69
N MET A 122 -2.77 -10.83 4.99
CA MET A 122 -3.67 -10.73 3.83
C MET A 122 -3.16 -9.77 2.76
N VAL A 123 -3.56 -10.03 1.52
CA VAL A 123 -3.42 -9.08 0.40
C VAL A 123 -4.56 -8.06 0.50
N PRO A 124 -4.27 -6.76 0.58
CA PRO A 124 -5.31 -5.73 0.55
C PRO A 124 -6.17 -5.83 -0.72
N ASP A 125 -7.47 -5.54 -0.62
CA ASP A 125 -8.43 -5.70 -1.74
C ASP A 125 -7.96 -5.05 -3.05
N ARG A 126 -7.37 -3.86 -2.95
CA ARG A 126 -6.83 -3.09 -4.10
C ARG A 126 -5.68 -3.79 -4.86
N TYR A 127 -5.10 -4.85 -4.31
CA TYR A 127 -3.97 -5.58 -4.90
C TYR A 127 -4.27 -7.05 -5.21
N LYS A 128 -5.50 -7.53 -5.00
CA LYS A 128 -5.89 -8.94 -5.26
C LYS A 128 -5.67 -9.35 -6.72
N SER A 129 -6.12 -8.54 -7.67
CA SER A 129 -5.90 -8.76 -9.11
C SER A 129 -4.43 -8.79 -9.52
N SER A 130 -3.57 -8.15 -8.72
CA SER A 130 -2.12 -8.15 -8.91
C SER A 130 -1.48 -9.41 -8.36
N ALA A 131 -1.95 -9.87 -7.20
CA ALA A 131 -1.51 -11.10 -6.59
C ALA A 131 -1.80 -12.32 -7.47
N ASP A 132 -2.94 -12.34 -8.17
CA ASP A 132 -3.31 -13.40 -9.14
C ASP A 132 -2.31 -13.53 -10.31
N LYS A 133 -1.48 -12.51 -10.53
CA LYS A 133 -0.43 -12.49 -11.56
C LYS A 133 0.98 -12.62 -10.99
N GLY A 134 1.10 -12.99 -9.71
CA GLY A 134 2.38 -13.15 -9.01
C GLY A 134 3.04 -11.85 -8.57
N ASN A 135 2.34 -10.71 -8.60
CA ASN A 135 2.81 -9.46 -7.99
C ASN A 135 2.10 -9.22 -6.65
N VAL A 136 2.65 -9.79 -5.59
CA VAL A 136 2.00 -9.88 -4.28
C VAL A 136 2.51 -8.79 -3.33
N MET A 137 1.59 -7.99 -2.82
CA MET A 137 1.79 -7.09 -1.69
C MET A 137 0.82 -7.49 -0.58
N PHE A 138 1.33 -7.80 0.60
CA PHE A 138 0.51 -8.25 1.73
C PHE A 138 0.89 -7.52 3.01
N GLN A 139 -0.01 -7.55 3.99
CA GLN A 139 0.21 -6.96 5.30
C GLN A 139 0.10 -8.03 6.38
N MET A 140 1.06 -8.05 7.30
CA MET A 140 1.03 -8.92 8.48
C MET A 140 0.05 -8.38 9.53
N GLY A 141 -0.71 -9.27 10.16
CA GLY A 141 -1.63 -8.95 11.24
C GLY A 141 -0.94 -8.53 12.54
N MET A 142 -1.74 -8.04 13.48
CA MET A 142 -1.28 -7.52 14.79
C MET A 142 -1.31 -8.56 15.92
N THR A 143 -1.57 -9.82 15.60
CA THR A 143 -1.76 -10.89 16.60
C THR A 143 -0.96 -12.11 16.21
N GLY A 144 -0.39 -12.77 17.21
CA GLY A 144 0.54 -13.89 17.02
C GLY A 144 1.92 -13.42 16.58
N GLY A 145 2.94 -14.26 16.77
CA GLY A 145 4.33 -14.03 16.38
C GLY A 145 5.01 -12.76 16.91
N PRO A 146 6.18 -12.41 16.35
CA PRO A 146 7.01 -11.30 16.79
C PRO A 146 6.34 -9.93 16.61
N SER A 147 6.12 -9.21 17.72
CA SER A 147 5.49 -7.87 17.72
C SER A 147 6.24 -6.83 16.89
N SER A 148 7.54 -7.02 16.70
CA SER A 148 8.37 -6.17 15.82
C SER A 148 7.96 -6.21 14.34
N TRP A 149 7.10 -7.15 13.94
CA TRP A 149 6.65 -7.35 12.56
C TRP A 149 5.15 -7.11 12.37
N TYR A 150 4.46 -6.60 13.41
CA TYR A 150 3.03 -6.28 13.30
C TYR A 150 2.79 -5.18 12.29
N ASN A 151 1.75 -5.34 11.46
CA ASN A 151 1.39 -4.43 10.38
C ASN A 151 2.49 -4.21 9.34
N ALA A 152 3.53 -5.06 9.31
CA ALA A 152 4.58 -4.96 8.30
C ALA A 152 3.98 -5.14 6.90
N GLU A 153 4.17 -4.13 6.07
CA GLU A 153 3.90 -4.22 4.64
C GLU A 153 5.01 -5.01 3.96
N CYS A 154 4.64 -6.05 3.23
CA CYS A 154 5.57 -7.02 2.66
C CYS A 154 5.32 -7.14 1.16
N LEU A 155 6.42 -7.17 0.39
CA LEU A 155 6.38 -7.15 -1.07
C LEU A 155 7.17 -8.33 -1.64
N LEU A 156 6.55 -9.11 -2.52
CA LEU A 156 7.21 -10.17 -3.27
C LEU A 156 8.06 -9.58 -4.39
N LEU A 157 9.38 -9.61 -4.24
CA LEU A 157 10.34 -9.07 -5.21
C LEU A 157 10.55 -10.02 -6.40
N GLU A 158 10.61 -11.31 -6.12
CA GLU A 158 10.68 -12.39 -7.09
C GLU A 158 10.18 -13.69 -6.42
N PRO A 159 9.89 -14.76 -7.16
CA PRO A 159 9.48 -16.02 -6.56
C PRO A 159 10.43 -16.46 -5.45
N GLY A 160 9.91 -16.59 -4.23
CA GLY A 160 10.70 -16.98 -3.07
C GLY A 160 11.54 -15.87 -2.41
N VAL A 161 11.38 -14.59 -2.77
CA VAL A 161 12.06 -13.47 -2.09
C VAL A 161 11.09 -12.33 -1.75
N ILE A 162 11.01 -12.00 -0.47
CA ILE A 162 10.09 -11.02 0.09
C ILE A 162 10.89 -9.91 0.77
N LEU A 163 10.55 -8.66 0.45
CA LEU A 163 10.95 -7.48 1.21
C LEU A 163 9.97 -7.24 2.35
N ILE A 164 10.49 -7.04 3.56
CA ILE A 164 9.70 -6.78 4.75
C ILE A 164 9.82 -5.31 5.12
N GLY A 165 8.69 -4.66 5.41
CA GLY A 165 8.61 -3.26 5.78
C GLY A 165 8.72 -2.29 4.60
N ALA A 166 8.69 -2.78 3.36
CA ALA A 166 8.61 -2.06 2.08
C ALA A 166 9.34 -0.70 1.95
N ASN A 167 10.43 -0.49 2.70
CA ASN A 167 11.24 0.73 2.66
C ASN A 167 12.19 0.73 1.44
N VAL A 168 12.55 1.92 0.94
CA VAL A 168 13.37 2.10 -0.27
C VAL A 168 14.39 3.21 -0.11
N TYR A 169 15.44 3.18 -0.92
CA TYR A 169 16.39 4.28 -1.06
C TYR A 169 15.94 5.25 -2.16
N HIS A 170 15.73 6.52 -1.77
CA HIS A 170 15.23 7.63 -2.60
C HIS A 170 13.79 7.54 -3.09
N LYS A 171 13.14 8.69 -3.21
CA LYS A 171 11.84 8.82 -3.87
C LYS A 171 12.07 9.13 -5.35
N ASN A 172 11.41 8.37 -6.23
CA ASN A 172 11.20 8.80 -7.62
C ASN A 172 9.90 9.64 -7.65
N ASP A 173 9.85 10.74 -8.39
CA ASP A 173 8.69 11.66 -8.39
C ASP A 173 7.55 11.21 -9.32
N GLU A 174 7.75 10.09 -10.02
CA GLU A 174 6.68 9.45 -10.76
C GLU A 174 5.56 8.98 -9.82
N ILE A 175 4.33 9.06 -10.34
CA ILE A 175 3.10 9.02 -9.56
C ILE A 175 3.07 7.80 -8.61
N GLY A 176 3.68 6.66 -8.95
CA GLY A 176 3.80 5.43 -8.15
C GLY A 176 4.52 5.53 -6.81
N HIS A 177 5.42 6.49 -6.65
CA HIS A 177 6.47 6.45 -5.64
C HIS A 177 6.28 7.48 -4.51
N GLN A 178 5.17 8.21 -4.53
CA GLN A 178 4.87 9.28 -3.57
C GLN A 178 4.64 8.82 -2.13
N TRP A 179 4.35 7.52 -1.95
CA TRP A 179 4.03 6.88 -0.67
C TRP A 179 5.24 6.25 0.01
N MET A 180 6.40 6.28 -0.64
CA MET A 180 7.61 5.69 -0.10
C MET A 180 8.39 6.74 0.69
N ASN A 181 8.90 6.34 1.86
CA ASN A 181 9.68 7.21 2.72
C ASN A 181 11.07 7.45 2.12
N ASN A 182 11.58 8.69 2.20
CA ASN A 182 12.92 9.07 1.74
C ASN A 182 14.02 8.66 2.75
N ILE A 183 13.94 7.43 3.26
CA ILE A 183 14.84 6.93 4.30
C ILE A 183 15.87 6.05 3.60
N THR A 184 17.15 6.39 3.69
CA THR A 184 18.22 5.47 3.32
C THR A 184 18.17 4.28 4.28
N PRO A 185 17.78 3.07 3.82
CA PRO A 185 17.72 1.93 4.72
C PRO A 185 19.15 1.55 5.10
N GLU A 186 19.45 1.47 6.40
CA GLU A 186 20.74 0.94 6.88
C GLU A 186 20.95 -0.51 6.41
N SER A 187 19.84 -1.25 6.24
CA SER A 187 19.80 -2.56 5.60
C SER A 187 18.36 -2.87 5.16
N PHE A 188 18.20 -3.71 4.13
CA PHE A 188 16.89 -4.27 3.78
C PHE A 188 16.63 -5.54 4.58
N ILE A 189 15.40 -5.67 5.09
CA ILE A 189 14.93 -6.90 5.73
C ILE A 189 14.36 -7.79 4.64
N ILE A 190 15.03 -8.91 4.38
CA ILE A 190 14.70 -9.83 3.30
C ILE A 190 14.36 -11.19 3.90
N ALA A 191 13.21 -11.74 3.50
CA ALA A 191 12.87 -13.14 3.69
C ALA A 191 13.08 -13.87 2.36
N ALA A 192 13.79 -15.00 2.35
CA ALA A 192 14.04 -15.75 1.12
C ALA A 192 14.03 -17.26 1.35
N LYS A 193 13.51 -18.02 0.38
CA LYS A 193 13.63 -19.48 0.33
C LYS A 193 15.08 -19.92 0.13
N ASP A 194 15.86 -19.14 -0.61
CA ASP A 194 17.29 -19.32 -0.83
C ASP A 194 18.09 -18.22 -0.12
N THR A 195 18.87 -18.60 0.89
CA THR A 195 19.69 -17.66 1.69
C THR A 195 20.78 -16.96 0.89
N THR A 196 21.17 -17.48 -0.29
CA THR A 196 22.14 -16.80 -1.16
C THR A 196 21.64 -15.43 -1.64
N LYS A 197 20.31 -15.28 -1.76
CA LYS A 197 19.63 -14.04 -2.17
C LYS A 197 19.83 -12.88 -1.20
N PHE A 198 20.11 -13.14 0.08
CA PHE A 198 20.36 -12.07 1.04
C PHE A 198 21.51 -11.17 0.62
N LYS A 199 22.59 -11.77 0.11
CA LYS A 199 23.76 -11.02 -0.34
C LYS A 199 23.47 -10.20 -1.60
N GLU A 200 22.58 -10.66 -2.47
CA GLU A 200 22.20 -9.96 -3.70
C GLU A 200 21.49 -8.63 -3.35
N TYR A 201 20.44 -8.71 -2.54
CA TYR A 201 19.63 -7.54 -2.17
C TYR A 201 20.31 -6.60 -1.15
N GLN A 202 21.20 -7.11 -0.29
CA GLN A 202 21.92 -6.26 0.66
C GLN A 202 23.10 -5.50 0.05
N LYS A 203 23.77 -6.03 -0.98
CA LYS A 203 24.99 -5.42 -1.54
C LYS A 203 24.73 -4.26 -2.48
N ASN A 204 23.54 -4.17 -3.07
CA ASN A 204 23.22 -3.21 -4.11
C ASN A 204 21.89 -2.52 -3.78
N VAL A 205 21.98 -1.45 -3.01
CA VAL A 205 20.81 -0.72 -2.50
C VAL A 205 20.01 -0.09 -3.64
N GLU A 206 20.71 0.40 -4.66
CA GLU A 206 20.13 0.95 -5.88
C GLU A 206 19.38 -0.11 -6.68
N TYR A 207 19.95 -1.31 -6.83
CA TYR A 207 19.27 -2.45 -7.48
C TYR A 207 18.01 -2.85 -6.73
N THR A 208 18.10 -3.06 -5.41
CA THR A 208 16.95 -3.43 -4.59
C THR A 208 15.85 -2.38 -4.70
N SER A 209 16.21 -1.10 -4.63
CA SER A 209 15.23 -0.01 -4.75
C SER A 209 14.59 0.03 -6.13
N LYS A 210 15.38 -0.18 -7.20
CA LYS A 210 14.86 -0.30 -8.56
C LYS A 210 13.84 -1.43 -8.69
N VAL A 211 14.14 -2.63 -8.19
CA VAL A 211 13.21 -3.78 -8.24
C VAL A 211 11.93 -3.46 -7.47
N VAL A 212 12.05 -2.83 -6.30
CA VAL A 212 10.90 -2.41 -5.49
C VAL A 212 10.02 -1.41 -6.25
N PHE A 213 10.62 -0.41 -6.90
CA PHE A 213 9.90 0.55 -7.75
C PHE A 213 9.13 -0.13 -8.88
N GLU A 214 9.79 -1.01 -9.63
CA GLU A 214 9.15 -1.76 -10.73
C GLU A 214 7.93 -2.56 -10.25
N LYS A 215 8.05 -3.19 -9.06
CA LYS A 215 6.92 -3.93 -8.45
C LYS A 215 5.78 -3.01 -8.02
N PHE A 216 6.07 -1.89 -7.37
CA PHE A 216 5.05 -0.91 -6.98
C PHE A 216 4.37 -0.25 -8.17
N ASP A 217 5.11 0.08 -9.22
CA ASP A 217 4.55 0.61 -10.46
C ASP A 217 3.63 -0.41 -11.13
N ALA A 218 3.99 -1.69 -11.14
CA ALA A 218 3.13 -2.75 -11.62
C ALA A 218 1.86 -2.92 -10.77
N LEU A 219 1.97 -2.87 -9.43
CA LEU A 219 0.80 -2.89 -8.52
C LEU A 219 -0.14 -1.71 -8.85
N ARG A 220 0.43 -0.53 -9.05
CA ARG A 220 -0.34 0.68 -9.33
C ARG A 220 -0.97 0.68 -10.70
N ALA A 221 -0.27 0.18 -11.72
CA ALA A 221 -0.80 0.06 -13.06
C ALA A 221 -2.05 -0.85 -13.07
N MET A 222 -1.98 -1.97 -12.36
CA MET A 222 -3.13 -2.88 -12.22
C MET A 222 -4.26 -2.28 -11.43
N TRP A 223 -3.98 -1.67 -10.27
CA TRP A 223 -5.00 -0.98 -9.50
C TRP A 223 -5.71 0.11 -10.32
N LYS A 224 -4.97 0.93 -11.07
CA LYS A 224 -5.56 1.93 -11.98
C LYS A 224 -6.44 1.29 -13.05
N ASN A 225 -6.01 0.18 -13.63
CA ASN A 225 -6.81 -0.53 -14.64
C ASN A 225 -8.12 -1.06 -14.05
N ASP A 226 -8.09 -1.57 -12.82
CA ASP A 226 -9.30 -2.00 -12.11
C ASP A 226 -10.20 -0.82 -11.76
N GLU A 227 -9.65 0.32 -11.30
CA GLU A 227 -10.45 1.54 -11.08
C GLU A 227 -11.11 2.06 -12.36
N ILE A 228 -10.45 1.89 -13.51
CA ILE A 228 -11.01 2.25 -14.82
C ILE A 228 -12.08 1.24 -15.25
N LYS A 229 -11.86 -0.06 -15.01
CA LYS A 229 -12.81 -1.13 -15.32
C LYS A 229 -14.08 -0.99 -14.49
N ASP A 230 -13.94 -0.69 -13.21
CA ASP A 230 -15.03 -0.53 -12.25
C ASP A 230 -15.59 0.91 -12.22
N ALA A 231 -15.11 1.78 -13.12
CA ALA A 231 -15.57 3.15 -13.23
C ALA A 231 -17.08 3.17 -13.48
N LYS A 232 -17.83 3.83 -12.59
CA LYS A 232 -19.27 4.04 -12.80
C LYS A 232 -19.51 4.80 -14.11
N PRO A 233 -20.58 4.48 -14.85
CA PRO A 233 -20.93 5.20 -16.07
C PRO A 233 -21.00 6.71 -15.83
N LEU A 234 -20.71 7.48 -16.88
CA LEU A 234 -20.89 8.92 -16.87
C LEU A 234 -22.36 9.25 -16.51
N PRO A 235 -22.61 10.19 -15.56
CA PRO A 235 -23.95 10.70 -15.28
C PRO A 235 -24.68 11.09 -16.56
N ALA A 236 -25.99 10.85 -16.63
CA ALA A 236 -26.76 11.26 -17.80
C ALA A 236 -26.71 12.78 -17.99
N GLU A 237 -26.69 13.22 -19.25
CA GLU A 237 -26.93 14.62 -19.59
C GLU A 237 -28.37 14.99 -19.22
N GLY A 238 -28.52 16.09 -18.49
CA GLY A 238 -29.80 16.63 -18.07
C GLY A 238 -30.31 17.65 -19.09
N MET A 239 -30.24 18.93 -18.73
CA MET A 239 -30.62 20.04 -19.61
C MET A 239 -29.78 20.06 -20.89
N LYS A 240 -30.43 19.94 -22.04
CA LYS A 240 -29.81 20.02 -23.38
C LYS A 240 -29.84 21.46 -23.88
N ASP A 241 -28.96 22.29 -23.32
CA ASP A 241 -28.80 23.70 -23.70
C ASP A 241 -27.37 23.92 -24.22
N ALA A 242 -27.25 24.20 -25.52
CA ALA A 242 -25.95 24.37 -26.18
C ALA A 242 -25.19 25.60 -25.67
N ALA A 243 -25.89 26.69 -25.33
CA ALA A 243 -25.26 27.88 -24.78
C ALA A 243 -24.72 27.60 -23.37
N LEU A 244 -25.52 26.92 -22.54
CA LEU A 244 -25.12 26.56 -21.18
C LEU A 244 -23.96 25.53 -21.17
N LYS A 245 -23.96 24.58 -22.11
CA LYS A 245 -22.86 23.62 -22.32
C LYS A 245 -21.56 24.35 -22.68
N SER A 246 -21.63 25.33 -23.58
CA SER A 246 -20.49 26.18 -23.97
C SER A 246 -19.97 27.02 -22.80
N ASP A 247 -20.87 27.66 -22.05
CA ASP A 247 -20.53 28.43 -20.85
C ASP A 247 -19.82 27.55 -19.81
N ALA A 248 -20.37 26.37 -19.52
CA ALA A 248 -19.81 25.43 -18.56
C ALA A 248 -18.39 24.98 -18.96
N LEU A 249 -18.16 24.71 -20.25
CA LEU A 249 -16.85 24.36 -20.78
C LEU A 249 -15.84 25.52 -20.63
N ALA A 250 -16.24 26.74 -21.03
CA ALA A 250 -15.36 27.91 -20.94
C ALA A 250 -15.00 28.25 -19.48
N LEU A 251 -15.95 28.08 -18.56
CA LEU A 251 -15.73 28.27 -17.13
C LEU A 251 -14.73 27.25 -16.57
N ILE A 252 -14.92 25.96 -16.85
CA ILE A 252 -14.04 24.93 -16.31
C ILE A 252 -12.64 24.97 -16.92
N GLN A 253 -12.50 25.32 -18.21
CA GLN A 253 -11.19 25.53 -18.84
C GLN A 253 -10.40 26.66 -18.16
N ARG A 254 -11.08 27.75 -17.80
CA ARG A 254 -10.47 28.86 -17.07
C ARG A 254 -10.01 28.42 -15.68
N THR A 255 -10.84 27.65 -14.98
CA THR A 255 -10.52 27.07 -13.68
C THR A 255 -9.31 26.13 -13.79
N ALA A 256 -9.31 25.20 -14.75
CA ALA A 256 -8.20 24.28 -15.00
C ALA A 256 -6.88 25.02 -15.26
N LYS A 257 -6.92 26.09 -16.07
CA LYS A 257 -5.75 26.96 -16.31
C LYS A 257 -5.29 27.69 -15.05
N GLY A 258 -6.23 28.24 -14.26
CA GLY A 258 -5.94 28.95 -13.02
C GLY A 258 -5.28 28.06 -11.96
N TYR A 259 -5.79 26.82 -11.81
CA TYR A 259 -5.27 25.82 -10.88
C TYR A 259 -4.14 24.97 -11.46
N LYS A 260 -3.68 25.24 -12.70
CA LYS A 260 -2.61 24.50 -13.38
C LYS A 260 -2.84 22.99 -13.40
N TRP A 261 -4.06 22.57 -13.74
CA TRP A 261 -4.37 21.15 -13.92
C TRP A 261 -3.43 20.54 -14.94
N LYS A 262 -2.95 19.32 -14.64
CA LYS A 262 -2.10 18.57 -15.56
C LYS A 262 -2.96 17.89 -16.64
N GLU A 263 -4.22 17.64 -16.33
CA GLU A 263 -5.20 17.08 -17.22
C GLU A 263 -5.69 18.08 -18.28
N GLU A 264 -5.88 17.58 -19.50
CA GLU A 264 -6.51 18.30 -20.60
C GLU A 264 -8.04 18.25 -20.46
N VAL A 265 -8.71 19.41 -20.46
CA VAL A 265 -10.18 19.49 -20.46
C VAL A 265 -10.71 19.14 -21.86
N ILE A 266 -11.49 18.07 -21.98
CA ILE A 266 -12.02 17.60 -23.28
C ILE A 266 -13.40 18.20 -23.56
N TYR A 267 -14.33 18.09 -22.62
CA TYR A 267 -15.66 18.72 -22.71
C TYR A 267 -16.31 18.81 -21.32
N ALA A 268 -17.40 19.57 -21.24
CA ALA A 268 -18.27 19.63 -20.07
C ALA A 268 -19.73 19.58 -20.52
N TYR A 269 -20.61 19.12 -19.65
CA TYR A 269 -22.06 19.13 -19.89
C TYR A 269 -22.84 19.17 -18.57
N VAL A 270 -24.11 19.57 -18.67
CA VAL A 270 -24.98 19.72 -17.51
C VAL A 270 -25.69 18.41 -17.20
N THR A 271 -25.64 17.98 -15.94
CA THR A 271 -26.29 16.75 -15.45
C THR A 271 -27.63 17.03 -14.78
N SER A 272 -27.86 18.24 -14.28
CA SER A 272 -29.15 18.62 -13.73
C SER A 272 -30.20 18.72 -14.84
N THR A 273 -31.39 18.18 -14.58
CA THR A 273 -32.54 18.24 -15.49
C THR A 273 -33.27 19.58 -15.44
N ASP A 274 -33.09 20.33 -14.36
CA ASP A 274 -33.63 21.68 -14.15
C ASP A 274 -32.69 22.49 -13.25
N TRP A 275 -32.94 23.79 -13.17
CA TRP A 275 -32.28 24.73 -12.28
C TRP A 275 -32.82 24.63 -10.84
N GLU A 276 -31.92 24.54 -9.86
CA GLU A 276 -32.28 24.68 -8.46
C GLU A 276 -32.33 26.17 -8.07
N ILE A 277 -33.51 26.68 -7.71
CA ILE A 277 -33.66 28.07 -7.25
C ILE A 277 -33.22 28.20 -5.79
N LYS A 278 -32.21 29.02 -5.52
CA LYS A 278 -31.77 29.39 -4.18
C LYS A 278 -32.43 30.70 -3.75
N LYS A 279 -33.10 30.67 -2.60
CA LYS A 279 -33.78 31.83 -2.00
C LYS A 279 -33.10 32.22 -0.69
N HIS A 280 -33.23 33.49 -0.32
CA HIS A 280 -32.78 33.98 0.98
C HIS A 280 -33.63 33.33 2.08
N PRO A 281 -33.01 32.74 3.13
CA PRO A 281 -33.73 31.91 4.10
C PRO A 281 -34.78 32.68 4.92
N PHE A 282 -34.60 33.98 5.12
CA PHE A 282 -35.50 34.79 5.96
C PHE A 282 -36.53 35.57 5.15
N THR A 283 -36.19 36.01 3.94
CA THR A 283 -37.06 36.92 3.16
C THR A 283 -37.75 36.22 2.00
N GLY A 284 -37.34 34.99 1.67
CA GLY A 284 -37.86 34.25 0.51
C GLY A 284 -37.47 34.84 -0.84
N ALA A 285 -36.68 35.92 -0.87
CA ALA A 285 -36.23 36.56 -2.08
C ALA A 285 -35.35 35.62 -2.91
N THR A 286 -35.61 35.53 -4.22
CA THR A 286 -34.79 34.75 -5.15
C THR A 286 -33.39 35.37 -5.24
N LEU A 287 -32.36 34.57 -5.00
CA LEU A 287 -30.97 35.02 -5.04
C LEU A 287 -30.28 34.60 -6.33
N LYS A 288 -30.39 33.32 -6.67
CA LYS A 288 -29.73 32.72 -7.84
C LYS A 288 -30.37 31.39 -8.19
N ARG A 289 -29.99 30.85 -9.33
CA ARG A 289 -30.26 29.47 -9.71
C ARG A 289 -28.97 28.70 -9.92
N VAL A 290 -28.97 27.41 -9.59
CA VAL A 290 -27.78 26.55 -9.60
C VAL A 290 -28.06 25.28 -10.40
N ALA A 291 -27.09 24.82 -11.19
CA ALA A 291 -27.14 23.55 -11.90
C ALA A 291 -25.81 22.81 -11.72
N LYS A 292 -25.87 21.48 -11.69
CA LYS A 292 -24.71 20.61 -11.63
C LYS A 292 -24.25 20.22 -13.02
N ALA A 293 -22.98 20.43 -13.31
CA ALA A 293 -22.29 19.99 -14.50
C ALA A 293 -21.20 18.99 -14.14
N ILE A 294 -20.69 18.29 -15.16
CA ILE A 294 -19.45 17.54 -15.05
C ILE A 294 -18.49 17.94 -16.16
N VAL A 295 -17.21 17.79 -15.88
CA VAL A 295 -16.13 17.89 -16.87
C VAL A 295 -15.53 16.52 -17.10
N VAL A 296 -15.23 16.20 -18.35
CA VAL A 296 -14.42 15.04 -18.73
C VAL A 296 -13.06 15.54 -19.18
N MET A 297 -12.02 14.93 -18.62
CA MET A 297 -10.64 15.33 -18.79
C MET A 297 -9.77 14.15 -19.20
N LYS A 298 -8.68 14.42 -19.90
CA LYS A 298 -7.68 13.43 -20.29
C LYS A 298 -6.38 13.67 -19.53
N THR A 299 -5.88 12.63 -18.89
CA THR A 299 -4.58 12.66 -18.19
C THR A 299 -3.42 12.66 -19.18
N PRO A 300 -2.23 13.13 -18.79
CA PRO A 300 -1.02 13.02 -19.64
C PRO A 300 -0.70 11.58 -20.04
N GLN A 301 -1.14 10.59 -19.25
CA GLN A 301 -0.97 9.16 -19.52
C GLN A 301 -2.07 8.57 -20.43
N GLY A 302 -2.97 9.39 -20.96
CA GLY A 302 -4.00 8.98 -21.91
C GLY A 302 -5.32 8.47 -21.32
N ASN A 303 -5.40 8.26 -20.01
CA ASN A 303 -6.64 7.86 -19.31
C ASN A 303 -7.63 9.02 -19.15
N TYR A 304 -8.92 8.71 -19.04
CA TYR A 304 -9.97 9.70 -18.81
C TYR A 304 -10.41 9.78 -17.35
N LYS A 305 -10.70 11.00 -16.91
CA LYS A 305 -11.22 11.31 -15.59
C LYS A 305 -12.43 12.23 -15.71
N ARG A 306 -13.28 12.25 -14.68
CA ARG A 306 -14.35 13.24 -14.54
C ARG A 306 -14.31 13.92 -13.18
N GLU A 307 -14.79 15.15 -13.15
CA GLU A 307 -15.08 15.89 -11.92
C GLU A 307 -16.45 16.57 -12.04
N GLY A 308 -17.21 16.60 -10.95
CA GLY A 308 -18.45 17.37 -10.87
C GLY A 308 -18.19 18.82 -10.46
N PHE A 309 -18.98 19.74 -10.98
CA PHE A 309 -18.95 21.14 -10.57
C PHE A 309 -20.32 21.79 -10.68
N TYR A 310 -20.49 22.94 -10.04
CA TYR A 310 -21.74 23.68 -10.06
C TYR A 310 -21.57 25.00 -10.78
N ILE A 311 -22.53 25.30 -11.64
CA ILE A 311 -22.68 26.60 -12.29
C ILE A 311 -23.90 27.31 -11.70
N ALA A 312 -23.85 28.63 -11.67
CA ALA A 312 -24.91 29.45 -11.15
C ALA A 312 -25.14 30.69 -12.00
N GLN A 313 -26.34 31.27 -11.86
CA GLN A 313 -26.72 32.55 -12.43
C GLN A 313 -27.48 33.35 -11.38
N ASP A 314 -27.03 34.58 -11.11
CA ASP A 314 -27.65 35.44 -10.11
C ASP A 314 -28.95 36.02 -10.63
N TYR A 315 -29.91 36.23 -9.73
CA TYR A 315 -31.19 36.85 -10.04
C TYR A 315 -31.00 38.35 -10.29
N VAL A 316 -31.52 38.86 -11.40
CA VAL A 316 -31.35 40.28 -11.81
C VAL A 316 -32.65 41.08 -11.78
N GLY A 317 -33.74 40.50 -11.26
CA GLY A 317 -35.06 41.13 -11.21
C GLY A 317 -35.97 40.70 -12.36
N GLY A 318 -37.27 40.97 -12.25
CA GLY A 318 -38.25 40.71 -13.32
C GLY A 318 -38.50 39.23 -13.69
N GLY A 319 -37.96 38.27 -12.93
CA GLY A 319 -37.96 36.85 -13.30
C GLY A 319 -36.70 36.39 -14.04
N ASP A 320 -35.77 37.31 -14.34
CA ASP A 320 -34.61 37.06 -15.16
C ASP A 320 -33.35 36.68 -14.34
N PHE A 321 -32.45 35.98 -15.01
CA PHE A 321 -31.17 35.54 -14.46
C PHE A 321 -30.01 36.02 -15.33
N GLY A 322 -28.93 36.43 -14.66
CA GLY A 322 -27.74 36.99 -15.29
C GLY A 322 -26.81 35.95 -15.92
N LYS A 323 -25.55 36.35 -16.10
CA LYS A 323 -24.52 35.51 -16.73
C LYS A 323 -24.16 34.29 -15.88
N THR A 324 -23.83 33.20 -16.56
CA THR A 324 -23.35 31.96 -15.95
C THR A 324 -21.96 32.16 -15.34
N TYR A 325 -21.77 31.67 -14.11
CA TYR A 325 -20.48 31.59 -13.44
C TYR A 325 -20.30 30.24 -12.74
N MET A 326 -19.05 29.87 -12.45
CA MET A 326 -18.74 28.65 -11.69
C MET A 326 -18.83 28.95 -10.20
N LEU A 327 -19.62 28.16 -9.48
CA LEU A 327 -19.85 28.34 -8.04
C LEU A 327 -18.79 27.61 -7.21
N TYR A 328 -18.60 26.30 -7.43
CA TYR A 328 -17.53 25.48 -6.86
C TYR A 328 -17.43 24.14 -7.60
N ASN A 329 -16.36 23.38 -7.36
CA ASN A 329 -16.20 22.00 -7.81
C ASN A 329 -16.39 20.98 -6.66
N ASP A 330 -16.70 19.73 -7.01
CA ASP A 330 -16.88 18.64 -6.04
C ASP A 330 -15.55 18.21 -5.39
N GLN A 331 -14.39 18.59 -5.96
CA GLN A 331 -13.04 18.15 -5.54
C GLN A 331 -12.82 16.63 -5.53
N ARG A 332 -13.79 15.88 -6.06
CA ARG A 332 -13.77 14.43 -6.19
C ARG A 332 -13.62 14.07 -7.65
N ILE A 333 -12.48 13.46 -7.96
CA ILE A 333 -12.12 13.07 -9.31
C ILE A 333 -12.27 11.56 -9.41
N TYR A 334 -12.96 11.11 -10.46
CA TYR A 334 -13.21 9.70 -10.73
C TYR A 334 -12.61 9.31 -12.07
N TYR A 335 -12.11 8.08 -12.19
CA TYR A 335 -11.80 7.52 -13.51
C TYR A 335 -13.07 7.33 -14.34
N VAL A 336 -12.90 7.35 -15.65
CA VAL A 336 -13.97 7.13 -16.64
C VAL A 336 -13.54 6.01 -17.56
N ASN A 337 -14.44 5.08 -17.84
CA ASN A 337 -14.20 4.03 -18.82
C ASN A 337 -13.93 4.68 -20.21
N PRO A 338 -12.81 4.37 -20.89
CA PRO A 338 -12.48 4.95 -22.19
C PRO A 338 -13.57 4.81 -23.25
N ASN A 339 -14.36 3.73 -23.20
CA ASN A 339 -15.46 3.49 -24.14
C ASN A 339 -16.62 4.46 -23.94
N ASP A 340 -16.81 4.96 -22.72
CA ASP A 340 -17.88 5.92 -22.37
C ASP A 340 -17.38 7.37 -22.39
N ALA A 341 -16.07 7.59 -22.40
CA ALA A 341 -15.46 8.90 -22.17
C ALA A 341 -15.98 9.98 -23.11
N MET A 342 -16.36 9.62 -24.35
CA MET A 342 -16.81 10.56 -25.38
C MET A 342 -18.33 10.59 -25.57
N LYS A 343 -19.10 9.85 -24.76
CA LYS A 343 -20.55 9.64 -24.93
C LYS A 343 -21.38 10.92 -25.08
N TYR A 344 -21.05 11.98 -24.33
CA TYR A 344 -21.81 13.24 -24.31
C TYR A 344 -21.03 14.43 -24.89
N LYS A 345 -19.93 14.17 -25.62
CA LYS A 345 -19.10 15.24 -26.18
C LYS A 345 -19.85 16.09 -27.19
N ASN A 346 -20.66 15.45 -28.02
CA ASN A 346 -21.43 16.11 -29.09
C ASN A 346 -22.66 16.80 -28.52
#